data_AF-A0A821YBP8-F1
#
_entry.id   AF-A0A821YBP8-F1
#
_cell.length_a   1.000
_cell.length_b   1.000
_cell.length_c   1.000
_cell.angle_alpha   90.00
_cell.angle_beta   90.00
_cell.angle_gamma   90.00
#
_symmetry.space_group_name_H-M   'P 1'
#
loop_
_entity.id
_entity.type
_entity.pdbx_description
1 polymer ?
#
loop_
_entity_poly.entity_id
_entity_poly.type
_entity_poly.pdbx_seq_one_letter_code
_entity_poly.pdbx_strand_id
1 'polypeptide(L)' 'MISMSNGYINPLLDPIIDQFCLRILPKIHHKIKWLDLESSSMERILLTTTYPNLTGLGLYNIHEETFTNLFM' A
#
# COMPACT_ATOMS: atom_id res chain seq x y z
N MET A 1 29.90 -7.97 -16.46
CA MET A 1 28.94 -6.85 -16.39
C MET A 1 27.54 -7.43 -16.41
N ILE A 2 26.96 -7.68 -15.24
CA ILE A 2 25.55 -8.04 -15.10
C ILE A 2 24.95 -6.88 -14.31
N SER A 3 24.17 -6.04 -14.99
CA SER A 3 23.40 -4.98 -14.35
C SER A 3 22.23 -5.66 -13.65
N MET A 4 22.37 -5.86 -12.34
CA MET A 4 21.23 -6.13 -11.48
C MET A 4 20.47 -4.82 -11.36
N SER A 5 19.34 -4.73 -12.06
CA SER A 5 18.33 -3.71 -11.82
C SER A 5 17.71 -4.00 -10.46
N ASN A 6 18.37 -3.52 -9.40
CA ASN A 6 17.85 -3.49 -8.04
C ASN A 6 16.47 -2.83 -8.06
N GLY A 7 15.50 -3.47 -7.39
CA GLY A 7 14.18 -2.89 -7.14
C GLY A 7 14.36 -1.51 -6.52
N TYR A 8 14.03 -0.48 -7.29
CA TYR A 8 14.06 0.89 -6.83
C TYR A 8 12.89 1.07 -5.85
N ILE A 9 13.14 0.80 -4.56
CA ILE A 9 12.43 1.46 -3.48
C ILE A 9 12.69 2.94 -3.72
N ASN A 10 11.70 3.66 -4.24
CA ASN A 10 11.85 5.07 -4.54
C ASN A 10 11.83 5.80 -3.18
N PRO A 11 12.98 6.26 -2.64
CA PRO A 11 13.08 6.69 -1.24
C PRO A 11 12.28 7.97 -0.96
N LEU A 12 11.70 8.58 -1.99
CA LEU A 12 10.81 9.73 -1.92
C LEU A 12 9.33 9.35 -1.68
N LEU A 13 8.93 8.10 -1.94
CA LEU A 13 7.55 7.65 -1.74
C LEU A 13 7.26 7.33 -0.27
N ASP A 14 8.23 6.76 0.44
CA ASP A 14 8.09 6.35 1.84
C ASP A 14 7.65 7.49 2.78
N PRO A 15 8.28 8.68 2.76
CA PRO A 15 7.86 9.79 3.63
C PRO A 15 6.44 10.29 3.35
N ILE A 16 6.01 10.22 2.08
CA ILE A 16 4.67 10.66 1.66
C ILE A 16 3.62 9.65 2.14
N ILE A 17 3.89 8.36 1.96
CA ILE A 17 3.03 7.28 2.45
C ILE A 17 2.94 7.33 3.97
N ASP A 18 4.06 7.51 4.67
CA ASP A 18 4.07 7.61 6.12
C ASP A 18 3.29 8.84 6.60
N GLN A 19 3.44 9.99 5.93
CA GLN A 19 2.64 11.17 6.24
C GLN A 19 1.14 10.94 6.01
N PHE A 20 0.78 10.24 4.93
CA PHE A 20 -0.60 9.87 4.66
C PHE A 20 -1.15 8.96 5.76
N CYS A 21 -0.46 7.86 6.07
CA CYS A 21 -0.83 6.88 7.09
C CYS A 21 -0.94 7.49 8.49
N LEU A 22 -0.04 8.39 8.87
CA LEU A 22 -0.01 8.96 10.21
C LEU A 22 -0.93 10.17 10.40
N ARG A 23 -1.14 10.99 9.37
CA ARG A 23 -1.83 12.29 9.53
C ARG A 23 -3.19 12.38 8.86
N ILE A 24 -3.36 11.71 7.73
CA ILE A 24 -4.56 11.85 6.89
C ILE A 24 -5.47 10.66 7.12
N LEU A 25 -4.94 9.45 6.97
CA LEU A 25 -5.68 8.19 7.04
C LEU A 25 -6.53 8.05 8.31
N PRO A 26 -6.05 8.36 9.53
CA PRO A 26 -6.85 8.23 10.75
C PRO A 26 -8.06 9.16 10.80
N LYS A 27 -8.08 10.22 9.98
CA LYS A 27 -9.19 11.18 9.92
C LYS A 27 -10.26 10.76 8.90
N ILE A 28 -9.89 9.95 7.91
CA ILE A 28 -10.76 9.66 6.77
C ILE A 28 -11.10 8.17 6.62
N HIS A 29 -10.44 7.26 7.34
CA HIS A 29 -10.58 5.81 7.15
C HIS A 29 -12.04 5.31 7.19
N HIS A 30 -12.87 5.87 8.08
CA HIS A 30 -14.28 5.54 8.18
C HIS A 30 -15.14 6.02 6.99
N LYS A 31 -14.63 6.90 6.13
CA LYS A 31 -15.34 7.39 4.93
C LYS A 31 -14.91 6.68 3.65
N ILE A 32 -13.80 5.94 3.69
CA ILE A 32 -13.23 5.29 2.53
C ILE A 32 -14.08 4.08 2.15
N LYS A 33 -14.57 4.08 0.91
CA LYS A 33 -15.36 2.99 0.31
C LYS A 33 -14.58 2.17 -0.70
N TRP A 34 -13.54 2.76 -1.28
CA TRP A 34 -12.67 2.16 -2.27
C TRP A 34 -11.23 2.56 -2.01
N LEU A 35 -10.33 1.58 -2.08
CA LEU A 35 -8.89 1.79 -2.07
C LEU A 35 -8.32 1.22 -3.37
N ASP A 36 -7.45 1.99 -4.01
CA ASP A 36 -6.67 1.52 -5.14
C ASP A 36 -5.20 1.70 -4.77
N LEU A 37 -4.49 0.59 -4.59
CA LEU A 37 -3.18 0.55 -3.96
C LEU A 37 -2.15 -0.17 -4.83
N GLU A 38 -0.97 0.42 -4.88
CA GLU A 38 0.22 -0.27 -5.39
C GLU A 38 0.71 -1.28 -4.35
N SER A 39 1.15 -2.46 -4.81
CA SER A 39 1.67 -3.55 -3.97
C SER A 39 2.70 -3.10 -2.94
N SER A 40 3.60 -2.19 -3.31
CA SER A 40 4.66 -1.62 -2.46
C SER A 40 4.14 -0.85 -1.24
N SER A 41 2.96 -0.24 -1.35
CA SER A 41 2.34 0.59 -0.31
C SER A 41 1.22 -0.12 0.44
N MET A 42 0.74 -1.22 -0.13
CA MET A 42 -0.46 -1.92 0.29
C MET A 42 -0.39 -2.37 1.76
N GLU A 43 0.67 -3.08 2.16
CA GLU A 43 0.81 -3.57 3.53
C GLU A 43 0.75 -2.43 4.54
N ARG A 44 1.48 -1.33 4.28
CA ARG A 44 1.47 -0.16 5.17
C ARG A 44 0.08 0.44 5.28
N ILE A 45 -0.60 0.69 4.16
CA ILE A 45 -1.91 1.37 4.17
C ILE A 45 -3.01 0.46 4.73
N LEU A 46 -3.06 -0.81 4.33
CA LEU A 46 -4.10 -1.74 4.77
C LEU A 46 -3.96 -2.13 6.24
N LEU A 47 -2.74 -2.28 6.75
CA LEU A 47 -2.50 -2.69 8.15
C LEU A 47 -2.52 -1.52 9.13
N THR A 48 -2.41 -0.26 8.66
CA THR A 48 -2.39 0.91 9.56
C THR A 48 -3.72 1.12 10.30
N THR A 49 -4.85 0.76 9.71
CA THR A 49 -6.17 1.01 10.32
C THR A 49 -7.27 0.11 9.77
N THR A 50 -8.41 0.11 10.43
CA THR A 50 -9.61 -0.60 9.97
C THR A 50 -10.46 0.30 9.08
N TYR A 51 -11.01 -0.24 8.00
CA TYR A 51 -11.85 0.50 7.06
C TYR A 51 -13.31 0.00 7.12
N PRO A 52 -14.13 0.50 8.05
CA PRO A 52 -15.44 -0.08 8.35
C PRO A 52 -16.45 0.02 7.19
N ASN A 53 -16.23 0.94 6.24
CA ASN A 53 -17.11 1.17 5.09
C ASN A 53 -16.48 0.75 3.76
N LEU A 54 -15.36 0.02 3.79
CA LEU A 54 -14.68 -0.42 2.57
C LEU A 54 -15.53 -1.47 1.86
N THR A 55 -15.81 -1.20 0.58
CA THR A 55 -16.63 -2.06 -0.28
C THR A 55 -15.86 -2.61 -1.47
N GLY A 56 -14.66 -2.08 -1.74
CA GLY A 56 -13.80 -2.57 -2.80
C GLY A 56 -12.34 -2.20 -2.61
N LEU A 57 -11.49 -3.06 -3.16
CA LEU A 57 -10.03 -2.97 -3.11
C LEU A 57 -9.49 -3.30 -4.51
N GLY A 58 -8.82 -2.33 -5.12
CA GLY A 58 -7.99 -2.50 -6.30
C GLY A 58 -6.53 -2.66 -5.88
N LEU A 59 -5.86 -3.67 -6.43
CA LEU A 59 -4.43 -3.89 -6.25
C LEU A 59 -3.78 -3.90 -7.63
N TYR A 60 -2.75 -3.08 -7.81
CA TYR A 60 -1.98 -3.03 -9.05
C TYR A 60 -0.48 -3.14 -8.80
N ASN A 61 0.27 -3.48 -9.86
CA ASN A 61 1.69 -3.83 -9.81
C ASN A 61 2.01 -4.92 -8.76
N ILE A 62 1.14 -5.93 -8.65
CA ILE A 62 1.36 -7.05 -7.73
C ILE A 62 2.57 -7.86 -8.21
N HIS A 63 3.63 -7.86 -7.42
CA HIS A 63 4.76 -8.77 -7.61
C HIS A 63 4.39 -10.15 -7.02
N GLU A 64 4.91 -11.21 -7.63
CA GLU A 64 4.60 -12.61 -7.27
C GLU A 64 4.84 -12.90 -5.76
N GLU A 65 5.85 -12.27 -5.18
CA GLU A 65 6.18 -12.35 -3.76
C GLU A 65 5.10 -11.73 -2.87
N THR A 66 4.52 -10.58 -3.27
CA THR A 66 3.44 -9.90 -2.54
C THR A 66 2.12 -10.66 -2.60
N PHE A 67 1.86 -11.36 -3.70
CA PHE A 67 0.67 -12.21 -3.83
C PHE A 67 0.71 -13.37 -2.82
N THR A 68 1.90 -13.95 -2.61
CA THR A 68 2.07 -15.09 -1.71
C THR A 68 1.80 -14.70 -0.25
N ASN A 69 2.27 -13.53 0.20
CA ASN A 69 2.04 -13.04 1.58
C ASN A 69 0.59 -12.66 1.91
N LEU A 70 -0.24 -12.40 0.89
CA LEU A 70 -1.65 -12.00 1.08
C LEU A 70 -2.62 -13.19 1.14
N PHE A 71 -2.28 -14.29 0.47
CA PHE A 71 -3.22 -15.37 0.16
C PHE A 71 -2.77 -16.76 0.64
N MET A 72 -1.56 -16.90 1.23
CA MET A 72 -1.12 -18.08 1.97
C MET A 72 -0.89 -17.74 3.43
#